data_AF-A0A382NHF5-F1
#
_entry.id   AF-A0A382NHF5-F1
#
_cell.length_a   1.000
_cell.length_b   1.000
_cell.length_c   1.000
_cell.angle_alpha   90.00
_cell.angle_beta   90.00
_cell.angle_gamma   90.00
#
_symmetry.space_group_name_H-M   'P 1'
#
loop_
_entity.id
_entity.type
_entity.pdbx_description
1 polymer ?
#
loop_
_entity_poly.entity_id
_entity_poly.type
_entity_poly.pdbx_seq_one_letter_code
_entity_poly.pdbx_strand_id
1 'polypeptide(L)'
;MKPAEVNAGIVFRRVDLYGKPKVVPRVENISDFVRSTTITEGNAKVHTIEHVLSALSGCGVDNAVVELDASEPPIMDGSARPYANLVQEAELVEQDAEREYYVLDEPISVTSGNRSIIALPHDGFRITCTSADDRGIHVQHLCIDVDPDTYVAQLAPARTFTIFEDIEELLKMGKIQGGSLDSAIVIKGDKILSKEPLRFDDEFVRHKILDVVGDVSLLGKPLKAHLICVRPGHALNSELTAKLAERMALPVKKKAKSDGRAVKAHVESHETKLDVRRVLDVLPHRFPFVMIDRVISIEGEESL
;
A
#
# COMPACT_ATOMS: atom_id res chain seq x y z
N MET A 1 -16.30 -10.54 13.01
CA MET A 1 -16.00 -10.81 11.58
C MET A 1 -16.64 -12.13 11.20
N LYS A 2 -17.09 -12.29 9.95
CA LYS A 2 -17.73 -13.53 9.46
C LYS A 2 -17.11 -13.95 8.12
N PRO A 3 -17.06 -15.25 7.80
CA PRO A 3 -16.68 -15.72 6.47
C PRO A 3 -17.60 -15.13 5.39
N ALA A 4 -17.07 -15.02 4.16
CA ALA A 4 -17.82 -14.61 2.99
C ALA A 4 -17.55 -15.56 1.80
N GLU A 5 -18.46 -15.58 0.84
CA GLU A 5 -18.35 -16.39 -0.37
C GLU A 5 -17.12 -15.99 -1.20
N VAL A 6 -16.73 -16.90 -2.09
CA VAL A 6 -15.68 -16.66 -3.10
C VAL A 6 -15.98 -15.37 -3.87
N ASN A 7 -14.96 -14.53 -4.05
CA ASN A 7 -15.02 -13.24 -4.76
C ASN A 7 -15.93 -12.19 -4.12
N ALA A 8 -16.38 -12.38 -2.87
CA ALA A 8 -17.13 -11.36 -2.15
C ALA A 8 -16.28 -10.14 -1.79
N GLY A 9 -14.96 -10.33 -1.62
CA GLY A 9 -14.06 -9.36 -1.06
C GLY A 9 -14.33 -9.09 0.43
N ILE A 10 -13.71 -8.05 0.95
CA ILE A 10 -14.05 -7.52 2.28
C ILE A 10 -15.29 -6.64 2.17
N VAL A 11 -16.27 -6.82 3.05
CA VAL A 11 -17.50 -6.03 3.06
C VAL A 11 -17.84 -5.58 4.47
N PHE A 12 -18.00 -4.28 4.68
CA PHE A 12 -18.52 -3.74 5.93
C PHE A 12 -20.04 -3.79 5.94
N ARG A 13 -20.65 -4.04 7.09
CA ARG A 13 -22.11 -4.08 7.28
C ARG A 13 -22.50 -3.36 8.56
N ARG A 14 -23.29 -2.30 8.44
CA ARG A 14 -23.84 -1.54 9.57
C ARG A 14 -25.10 -2.21 10.09
N VAL A 15 -25.00 -3.04 11.12
CA VAL A 15 -26.12 -3.85 11.64
C VAL A 15 -27.07 -3.06 12.55
N ASP A 16 -26.65 -1.88 13.00
CA ASP A 16 -27.43 -0.92 13.76
C ASP A 16 -28.43 -0.12 12.90
N LEU A 17 -28.17 -0.01 11.60
CA LEU A 17 -29.05 0.70 10.66
C LEU A 17 -30.13 -0.22 10.09
N TYR A 18 -31.30 0.36 9.82
CA TYR A 18 -32.39 -0.35 9.13
C TYR A 18 -31.93 -0.85 7.76
N GLY A 19 -32.28 -2.09 7.42
CA GLY A 19 -31.86 -2.74 6.18
C GLY A 19 -30.42 -3.28 6.20
N LYS A 20 -29.66 -3.06 7.28
CA LYS A 20 -28.29 -3.55 7.47
C LYS A 20 -27.40 -3.30 6.24
N PRO A 21 -27.28 -2.03 5.79
CA PRO A 21 -26.59 -1.69 4.55
C PRO A 21 -25.15 -2.18 4.57
N LYS A 22 -24.69 -2.60 3.37
CA LYS A 22 -23.31 -3.01 3.12
C LYS A 22 -22.55 -1.83 2.54
N VAL A 23 -21.26 -1.74 2.86
CA VAL A 23 -20.34 -0.76 2.30
C VAL A 23 -19.10 -1.50 1.84
N VAL A 24 -18.80 -1.46 0.54
CA VAL A 24 -17.60 -2.11 0.00
C VAL A 24 -16.40 -1.14 0.12
N PRO A 25 -15.29 -1.54 0.74
CA PRO A 25 -14.11 -0.71 0.91
C PRO A 25 -13.32 -0.64 -0.41
N ARG A 26 -13.80 0.19 -1.34
CA ARG A 26 -13.08 0.54 -2.58
C ARG A 26 -12.68 2.01 -2.58
N VAL A 27 -11.63 2.33 -3.33
CA VAL A 27 -11.14 3.71 -3.45
C VAL A 27 -12.21 4.71 -3.91
N GLU A 28 -13.14 4.26 -4.76
CA GLU A 28 -14.27 5.05 -5.26
C GLU A 28 -15.26 5.46 -4.15
N ASN A 29 -15.31 4.72 -3.05
CA ASN A 29 -16.23 4.94 -1.95
C ASN A 29 -15.62 5.79 -0.82
N ILE A 30 -14.38 6.28 -0.95
CA ILE A 30 -13.74 7.09 0.09
C ILE A 30 -14.34 8.51 0.12
N SER A 31 -14.59 9.02 1.32
CA SER A 31 -15.34 10.27 1.54
C SER A 31 -14.68 11.26 2.51
N ASP A 32 -13.68 10.84 3.29
CA ASP A 32 -12.89 11.70 4.17
C ASP A 32 -11.50 11.07 4.38
N PHE A 33 -10.48 11.94 4.51
CA PHE A 33 -9.08 11.59 4.72
C PHE A 33 -8.48 12.27 5.96
N VAL A 34 -9.27 13.06 6.70
CA VAL A 34 -8.79 13.77 7.89
C VAL A 34 -8.60 12.77 9.04
N ARG A 35 -7.33 12.37 9.23
CA ARG A 35 -6.81 11.49 10.28
C ARG A 35 -7.27 10.02 10.24
N SER A 36 -8.12 9.63 9.31
CA SER A 36 -8.50 8.24 9.06
C SER A 36 -9.05 8.05 7.64
N THR A 37 -9.24 6.80 7.24
CA THR A 37 -9.90 6.43 5.97
C THR A 37 -11.38 6.14 6.24
N THR A 38 -12.25 6.87 5.55
CA THR A 38 -13.70 6.76 5.73
C THR A 38 -14.41 6.43 4.42
N ILE A 39 -15.19 5.36 4.41
CA ILE A 39 -15.99 4.93 3.25
C ILE A 39 -17.47 5.24 3.44
N THR A 40 -18.15 5.61 2.35
CA THR A 40 -19.58 5.90 2.33
C THR A 40 -20.24 5.23 1.12
N GLU A 41 -21.36 4.54 1.35
CA GLU A 41 -22.20 3.99 0.28
C GLU A 41 -23.68 4.18 0.65
N GLY A 42 -24.41 4.91 -0.19
CA GLY A 42 -25.78 5.33 0.12
C GLY A 42 -25.86 6.16 1.41
N ASN A 43 -26.61 5.67 2.39
CA ASN A 43 -26.77 6.32 3.70
C ASN A 43 -25.86 5.72 4.80
N ALA A 44 -25.01 4.74 4.46
CA ALA A 44 -24.12 4.09 5.39
C ALA A 44 -22.71 4.67 5.26
N LYS A 45 -22.12 4.98 6.42
CA LYS A 45 -20.76 5.52 6.53
C LYS A 45 -19.99 4.71 7.56
N VAL A 46 -18.74 4.39 7.24
CA VAL A 46 -17.82 3.67 8.14
C VAL A 46 -16.49 4.42 8.19
N HIS A 47 -16.14 4.86 9.39
CA HIS A 47 -14.91 5.59 9.69
C HIS A 47 -13.78 4.63 10.10
N THR A 48 -12.54 5.10 10.01
CA THR A 48 -11.36 4.47 10.64
C THR A 48 -11.22 2.98 10.34
N ILE A 49 -11.34 2.63 9.06
CA ILE A 49 -11.30 1.23 8.60
C ILE A 49 -9.89 0.70 8.40
N GLU A 50 -8.88 1.57 8.36
CA GLU A 50 -7.50 1.28 7.98
C GLU A 50 -6.87 0.15 8.80
N HIS A 51 -7.04 0.12 10.13
CA HIS A 51 -6.45 -0.94 10.96
C HIS A 51 -7.14 -2.29 10.74
N VAL A 52 -8.46 -2.28 10.54
CA VAL A 52 -9.25 -3.49 10.25
C VAL A 52 -8.84 -4.07 8.90
N LEU A 53 -8.78 -3.20 7.88
CA LEU A 53 -8.34 -3.56 6.54
C LEU A 53 -6.89 -4.03 6.51
N SER A 54 -6.01 -3.35 7.25
CA SER A 54 -4.62 -3.74 7.40
C SER A 54 -4.50 -5.14 8.00
N ALA A 55 -5.27 -5.44 9.06
CA ALA A 55 -5.25 -6.74 9.69
C ALA A 55 -5.74 -7.85 8.75
N LEU A 56 -6.87 -7.63 8.08
CA LEU A 56 -7.45 -8.60 7.15
C LEU A 56 -6.50 -8.85 5.96
N SER A 57 -6.06 -7.79 5.28
CA SER A 57 -5.15 -7.87 4.13
C SER A 57 -3.80 -8.46 4.52
N GLY A 58 -3.22 -7.96 5.62
CA GLY A 58 -1.94 -8.40 6.16
C GLY A 58 -1.94 -9.87 6.57
N CYS A 59 -3.03 -10.38 7.14
CA CYS A 59 -3.17 -11.80 7.48
C CYS A 59 -3.55 -12.69 6.28
N GLY A 60 -3.77 -12.12 5.08
CA GLY A 60 -4.14 -12.89 3.89
C GLY A 60 -5.62 -13.24 3.77
N VAL A 61 -6.52 -12.50 4.41
CA VAL A 61 -7.97 -12.66 4.26
C VAL A 61 -8.44 -11.95 3.00
N ASP A 62 -9.00 -12.70 2.05
CA ASP A 62 -9.56 -12.13 0.82
C ASP A 62 -11.07 -11.85 0.93
N ASN A 63 -11.83 -12.71 1.63
CA ASN A 63 -13.30 -12.66 1.68
C ASN A 63 -13.80 -12.67 3.13
N ALA A 64 -14.40 -11.56 3.58
CA ALA A 64 -14.99 -11.47 4.92
C ALA A 64 -16.08 -10.41 5.03
N VAL A 65 -17.04 -10.63 5.93
CA VAL A 65 -18.01 -9.62 6.35
C VAL A 65 -17.62 -9.05 7.72
N VAL A 66 -17.40 -7.74 7.77
CA VAL A 66 -17.16 -6.98 8.99
C VAL A 66 -18.46 -6.32 9.43
N GLU A 67 -19.12 -6.89 10.44
CA GLU A 67 -20.33 -6.31 11.02
C GLU A 67 -19.98 -5.30 12.12
N LEU A 68 -20.63 -4.14 12.06
CA LEU A 68 -20.46 -3.03 13.01
C LEU A 68 -21.85 -2.55 13.48
N ASP A 69 -21.99 -2.31 14.77
CA ASP A 69 -23.17 -1.72 15.40
C ASP A 69 -23.02 -0.22 15.69
N ALA A 70 -21.96 0.38 15.16
CA ALA A 70 -21.68 1.81 15.19
C ALA A 70 -21.00 2.25 13.89
N SER A 71 -20.79 3.55 13.73
CA SER A 71 -20.17 4.13 12.53
C SER A 71 -18.66 3.96 12.42
N GLU A 72 -18.02 3.36 13.42
CA GLU A 72 -16.57 3.19 13.49
C GLU A 72 -16.26 1.85 14.17
N PRO A 73 -15.26 1.08 13.70
CA PRO A 73 -14.75 -0.07 14.44
C PRO A 73 -14.04 0.39 15.73
N PRO A 74 -13.94 -0.48 16.75
CA PRO A 74 -13.26 -0.09 17.98
C PRO A 74 -11.77 0.20 17.73
N ILE A 75 -11.23 1.26 18.33
CA ILE A 75 -9.79 1.57 18.18
C ILE A 75 -8.87 0.54 18.85
N MET A 76 -9.43 -0.28 19.74
CA MET A 76 -8.73 -1.29 20.54
C MET A 76 -7.54 -0.68 21.29
N ASP A 77 -6.33 -1.21 21.09
CA ASP A 77 -5.09 -0.69 21.69
C ASP A 77 -4.36 0.31 20.77
N GLY A 78 -5.01 0.76 19.69
CA GLY A 78 -4.43 1.64 18.68
C GLY A 78 -3.64 0.93 17.59
N SER A 79 -3.51 -0.39 17.65
CA SER A 79 -2.80 -1.20 16.65
C SER A 79 -3.76 -2.14 15.91
N ALA A 80 -3.24 -2.89 14.93
CA ALA A 80 -4.00 -3.93 14.24
C ALA A 80 -3.90 -5.30 14.92
N ARG A 81 -3.03 -5.48 15.93
CA ARG A 81 -2.80 -6.77 16.61
C ARG A 81 -4.08 -7.38 17.18
N PRO A 82 -4.98 -6.64 17.86
CA PRO A 82 -6.23 -7.24 18.33
C PRO A 82 -7.07 -7.82 17.20
N TYR A 83 -7.09 -7.18 16.03
CA TYR A 83 -7.78 -7.70 14.84
C TYR A 83 -7.06 -8.89 14.22
N ALA A 84 -5.72 -8.84 14.11
CA ALA A 84 -4.93 -9.96 13.60
C ALA A 84 -5.10 -11.21 14.48
N ASN A 85 -5.13 -11.05 15.80
CA ASN A 85 -5.40 -12.15 16.74
C ASN A 85 -6.78 -12.76 16.51
N LEU A 86 -7.82 -11.94 16.31
CA LEU A 86 -9.16 -12.44 15.98
C LEU A 86 -9.19 -13.24 14.67
N VAL A 87 -8.40 -12.83 13.67
CA VAL A 87 -8.27 -13.58 12.41
C VAL A 87 -7.58 -14.93 12.65
N GLN A 88 -6.50 -14.95 13.45
CA GLN A 88 -5.80 -16.19 13.79
C GLN A 88 -6.66 -17.16 14.60
N GLU A 89 -7.40 -16.64 15.58
CA GLU A 89 -8.34 -17.42 16.40
C GLU A 89 -9.51 -17.99 15.59
N ALA A 90 -9.95 -17.28 14.54
CA ALA A 90 -11.03 -17.72 13.67
C ALA A 90 -10.59 -18.81 12.66
N GLU A 91 -9.28 -18.96 12.45
CA GLU A 91 -8.63 -19.80 11.43
C GLU A 91 -9.02 -19.44 9.98
N LEU A 92 -8.04 -19.42 9.09
CA LEU A 92 -8.29 -19.19 7.67
C LEU A 92 -8.83 -20.46 7.02
N VAL A 93 -9.85 -20.31 6.17
CA VAL A 93 -10.42 -21.40 5.38
C VAL A 93 -10.09 -21.15 3.91
N GLU A 94 -9.36 -22.08 3.29
CA GLU A 94 -9.12 -22.07 1.86
C GLU A 94 -10.45 -22.25 1.10
N GLN A 95 -10.63 -21.47 0.05
CA GLN A 95 -11.80 -21.57 -0.82
C GLN A 95 -11.38 -22.15 -2.17
N ASP A 96 -12.30 -22.82 -2.86
CA ASP A 96 -12.07 -23.45 -4.17
C ASP A 96 -12.01 -22.40 -5.31
N ALA A 97 -11.02 -21.51 -5.23
CA ALA A 97 -10.75 -20.46 -6.21
C ALA A 97 -9.29 -20.01 -6.15
N GLU A 98 -8.73 -19.67 -7.30
CA GLU A 98 -7.40 -19.08 -7.40
C GLU A 98 -7.38 -17.68 -6.79
N ARG A 99 -6.36 -17.40 -5.98
CA ARG A 99 -6.18 -16.06 -5.39
C ARG A 99 -5.66 -15.10 -6.44
N GLU A 100 -6.44 -14.07 -6.76
CA GLU A 100 -6.07 -13.08 -7.77
C GLU A 100 -5.21 -11.94 -7.20
N TYR A 101 -4.00 -11.77 -7.72
CA TYR A 101 -3.10 -10.67 -7.39
C TYR A 101 -3.12 -9.59 -8.48
N TYR A 102 -2.95 -8.33 -8.10
CA TYR A 102 -2.57 -7.27 -9.03
C TYR A 102 -1.05 -7.14 -9.07
N VAL A 103 -0.44 -7.42 -10.23
CA VAL A 103 1.00 -7.30 -10.44
C VAL A 103 1.29 -5.99 -11.16
N LEU A 104 2.02 -5.09 -10.49
CA LEU A 104 2.39 -3.81 -11.08
C LEU A 104 3.44 -4.02 -12.18
N ASP A 105 3.15 -3.52 -13.39
CA ASP A 105 3.99 -3.70 -14.58
C ASP A 105 4.84 -2.47 -14.94
N GLU A 106 4.44 -1.29 -14.43
CA GLU A 106 5.11 -0.01 -14.66
C GLU A 106 5.12 0.85 -13.38
N PRO A 107 6.15 1.68 -13.15
CA PRO A 107 6.19 2.59 -12.00
C PRO A 107 5.03 3.59 -11.97
N ILE A 108 4.48 3.82 -10.76
CA ILE A 108 3.48 4.86 -10.49
C ILE A 108 4.00 5.74 -9.35
N SER A 109 3.78 7.04 -9.43
CA SER A 109 4.14 7.96 -8.36
C SER A 109 3.05 8.99 -8.05
N VAL A 110 3.00 9.38 -6.78
CA VAL A 110 2.19 10.47 -6.24
C VAL A 110 3.07 11.34 -5.35
N THR A 111 2.89 12.65 -5.43
CA THR A 111 3.69 13.62 -4.68
C THR A 111 2.81 14.77 -4.23
N SER A 112 2.94 15.18 -2.98
CA SER A 112 2.26 16.35 -2.42
C SER A 112 3.22 17.10 -1.49
N GLY A 113 3.72 18.25 -1.96
CA GLY A 113 4.75 19.01 -1.24
C GLY A 113 6.02 18.20 -1.00
N ASN A 114 6.33 17.96 0.27
CA ASN A 114 7.49 17.16 0.72
C ASN A 114 7.17 15.68 0.99
N ARG A 115 5.98 15.22 0.58
CA ARG A 115 5.49 13.86 0.76
C ARG A 115 5.43 13.16 -0.59
N SER A 116 5.82 11.90 -0.67
CA SER A 116 5.75 11.13 -1.92
C SER A 116 5.57 9.64 -1.67
N ILE A 117 4.93 8.97 -2.63
CA ILE A 117 4.89 7.52 -2.69
C ILE A 117 5.16 7.07 -4.11
N ILE A 118 6.07 6.12 -4.28
CA ILE A 118 6.43 5.52 -5.55
C ILE A 118 6.14 4.02 -5.46
N ALA A 119 5.33 3.49 -6.37
CA ALA A 119 5.13 2.06 -6.53
C ALA A 119 5.98 1.57 -7.70
N LEU A 120 6.78 0.53 -7.48
CA LEU A 120 7.66 -0.09 -8.46
C LEU A 120 7.26 -1.55 -8.71
N PRO A 121 7.39 -2.08 -9.94
CA PRO A 121 7.23 -3.50 -10.21
C PRO A 121 8.13 -4.37 -9.32
N HIS A 122 7.53 -5.35 -8.63
CA HIS A 122 8.24 -6.27 -7.74
C HIS A 122 7.46 -7.59 -7.62
N ASP A 123 8.17 -8.72 -7.59
CA ASP A 123 7.56 -10.04 -7.37
C ASP A 123 7.43 -10.32 -5.86
N GLY A 124 6.42 -9.69 -5.27
CA GLY A 124 6.16 -9.67 -3.83
C GLY A 124 5.55 -8.35 -3.40
N PHE A 125 5.20 -8.22 -2.14
CA PHE A 125 4.75 -6.96 -1.57
C PHE A 125 5.79 -6.43 -0.60
N ARG A 126 6.48 -5.35 -0.97
CA ARG A 126 7.54 -4.73 -0.17
C ARG A 126 7.21 -3.28 0.10
N ILE A 127 7.49 -2.81 1.32
CA ILE A 127 7.33 -1.41 1.68
C ILE A 127 8.64 -0.89 2.27
N THR A 128 9.19 0.16 1.67
CA THR A 128 10.21 1.02 2.25
C THR A 128 9.55 2.32 2.67
N CYS A 129 9.55 2.63 3.95
CA CYS A 129 8.90 3.81 4.47
C CYS A 129 9.87 4.66 5.28
N THR A 130 9.82 5.98 5.06
CA THR A 130 10.42 6.99 5.93
C THR A 130 9.29 7.76 6.62
N SER A 131 9.12 7.55 7.92
CA SER A 131 8.23 8.33 8.77
C SER A 131 8.99 9.56 9.26
N ALA A 132 8.51 10.74 8.91
CA ALA A 132 9.08 12.02 9.31
C ALA A 132 8.01 13.11 9.27
N ASP A 133 8.25 14.18 10.03
CA ASP A 133 7.48 15.41 9.97
C ASP A 133 8.40 16.63 9.78
N ASP A 134 7.83 17.84 9.82
CA ASP A 134 8.59 19.07 9.62
C ASP A 134 9.48 19.46 10.80
N ARG A 135 9.30 18.82 11.96
CA ARG A 135 10.13 19.04 13.16
C ARG A 135 11.43 18.25 13.08
N GLY A 136 11.46 17.17 12.31
CA GLY A 136 12.65 16.33 12.14
C GLY A 136 13.01 15.53 13.38
N ILE A 137 12.07 15.36 14.31
CA ILE A 137 12.24 14.58 15.54
C ILE A 137 11.58 13.21 15.33
N HIS A 138 12.16 12.14 15.88
CA HIS A 138 11.67 10.76 15.74
C HIS A 138 11.54 10.30 14.27
N VAL A 139 12.46 10.76 13.41
CA VAL A 139 12.54 10.27 12.03
C VAL A 139 12.95 8.80 12.04
N GLN A 140 12.15 7.97 11.40
CA GLN A 140 12.34 6.53 11.36
C GLN A 140 12.25 6.02 9.93
N HIS A 141 13.01 4.97 9.63
CA HIS A 141 13.06 4.35 8.32
C HIS A 141 13.01 2.83 8.47
N LEU A 142 12.20 2.17 7.66
CA LEU A 142 12.09 0.72 7.63
C LEU A 142 11.84 0.23 6.21
N CYS A 143 12.51 -0.86 5.83
CA CYS A 143 12.23 -1.61 4.61
C CYS A 143 11.85 -3.03 5.01
N ILE A 144 10.67 -3.49 4.58
CA ILE A 144 10.11 -4.77 5.00
C ILE A 144 9.33 -5.44 3.86
N ASP A 145 9.53 -6.74 3.69
CA ASP A 145 8.65 -7.59 2.89
C ASP A 145 7.40 -7.91 3.73
N VAL A 146 6.22 -7.73 3.15
CA VAL A 146 4.94 -7.90 3.85
C VAL A 146 4.30 -9.20 3.39
N ASP A 147 4.38 -10.19 4.26
CA ASP A 147 3.66 -11.46 4.22
C ASP A 147 2.90 -11.68 5.54
N PRO A 148 2.00 -12.68 5.67
CA PRO A 148 1.23 -12.89 6.89
C PRO A 148 2.04 -13.05 8.18
N ASP A 149 3.14 -13.79 8.14
CA ASP A 149 3.98 -14.05 9.32
C ASP A 149 4.70 -12.76 9.74
N THR A 150 5.31 -12.09 8.76
CA THR A 150 6.00 -10.81 8.98
C THR A 150 5.01 -9.75 9.45
N TYR A 151 3.80 -9.68 8.86
CA TYR A 151 2.78 -8.71 9.24
C TYR A 151 2.38 -8.87 10.71
N VAL A 152 2.01 -10.08 11.13
CA VAL A 152 1.57 -10.35 12.51
C VAL A 152 2.69 -10.02 13.51
N ALA A 153 3.92 -10.46 13.22
CA ALA A 153 5.03 -10.30 14.15
C ALA A 153 5.56 -8.86 14.22
N GLN A 154 5.60 -8.15 13.09
CA GLN A 154 6.40 -6.94 12.94
C GLN A 154 5.61 -5.67 12.65
N LEU A 155 4.36 -5.76 12.20
CA LEU A 155 3.56 -4.58 11.81
C LEU A 155 2.30 -4.46 12.66
N ALA A 156 1.53 -5.55 12.78
CA ALA A 156 0.26 -5.56 13.50
C ALA A 156 0.33 -4.95 14.92
N PRO A 157 1.38 -5.16 15.73
CA PRO A 157 1.46 -4.61 17.09
C PRO A 157 1.75 -3.11 17.16
N ALA A 158 2.12 -2.45 16.05
CA ALA A 158 2.53 -1.05 16.08
C ALA A 158 1.33 -0.11 16.28
N ARG A 159 1.34 0.64 17.38
CA ARG A 159 0.22 1.51 17.78
C ARG A 159 0.22 2.83 17.05
N THR A 160 -0.97 3.38 16.90
CA THR A 160 -1.18 4.73 16.41
C THR A 160 -0.59 5.77 17.35
N PHE A 161 -0.28 6.92 16.78
CA PHE A 161 0.33 8.01 17.50
C PHE A 161 -0.20 9.36 17.04
N THR A 162 -0.14 10.33 17.94
CA THR A 162 -0.50 11.71 17.63
C THR A 162 0.48 12.67 18.27
N ILE A 163 0.49 13.89 17.75
CA ILE A 163 1.30 14.98 18.23
C ILE A 163 0.50 15.74 19.30
N PHE A 164 1.12 16.00 20.45
CA PHE A 164 0.46 16.66 21.58
C PHE A 164 -0.12 18.01 21.19
N GLU A 165 0.62 18.79 20.42
CA GLU A 165 0.22 20.13 19.98
C GLU A 165 -1.01 20.10 19.05
N ASP A 166 -1.24 19.00 18.32
CA ASP A 166 -2.38 18.86 17.41
C ASP A 166 -3.67 18.41 18.12
N ILE A 167 -3.57 17.90 19.36
CA ILE A 167 -4.70 17.25 20.05
C ILE A 167 -5.88 18.23 20.23
N GLU A 168 -5.61 19.46 20.66
CA GLU A 168 -6.66 20.44 20.94
C GLU A 168 -7.46 20.80 19.69
N GLU A 169 -6.78 21.03 18.56
CA GLU A 169 -7.42 21.34 17.28
C GLU A 169 -8.25 20.15 16.77
N LEU A 170 -7.69 18.93 16.84
CA LEU A 170 -8.40 17.72 16.43
C LEU A 170 -9.67 17.49 17.25
N LEU A 171 -9.61 17.71 18.57
CA LEU A 171 -10.79 17.61 19.42
C LEU A 171 -11.86 18.65 19.06
N LYS A 172 -11.46 19.89 18.74
CA LYS A 172 -12.38 20.95 18.25
C LYS A 172 -13.03 20.58 16.91
N MET A 173 -12.33 19.85 16.06
CA MET A 173 -12.85 19.30 14.80
C MET A 173 -13.71 18.04 14.98
N GLY A 174 -13.96 17.61 16.23
CA GLY A 174 -14.72 16.39 16.53
C GLY A 174 -13.97 15.10 16.19
N LYS A 175 -12.64 15.17 15.99
CA LYS A 175 -11.77 14.01 15.76
C LYS A 175 -11.20 13.50 17.10
N ILE A 176 -10.67 12.28 17.10
CA ILE A 176 -9.98 11.63 18.23
C ILE A 176 -10.75 11.65 19.58
N GLN A 177 -12.08 11.71 19.56
CA GLN A 177 -12.91 11.88 20.76
C GLN A 177 -12.79 10.71 21.75
N GLY A 178 -12.50 9.50 21.26
CA GLY A 178 -12.23 8.31 22.08
C GLY A 178 -10.74 8.07 22.36
N GLY A 179 -9.86 9.02 22.00
CA GLY A 179 -8.42 8.87 22.16
C GLY A 179 -7.99 8.85 23.63
N SER A 180 -7.11 7.92 23.97
CA SER A 180 -6.52 7.81 25.31
C SER A 180 -5.10 7.26 25.22
N LEU A 181 -4.35 7.29 26.32
CA LEU A 181 -3.03 6.65 26.37
C LEU A 181 -3.11 5.10 26.34
N ASP A 182 -4.31 4.52 26.47
CA ASP A 182 -4.54 3.09 26.25
C ASP A 182 -4.59 2.74 24.75
N SER A 183 -4.94 3.72 23.91
CA SER A 183 -5.21 3.52 22.48
C SER A 183 -4.30 4.32 21.55
N ALA A 184 -3.38 5.14 22.07
CA ALA A 184 -2.46 5.92 21.26
C ALA A 184 -1.19 6.31 22.02
N ILE A 185 -0.09 6.44 21.27
CA ILE A 185 1.14 7.07 21.73
C ILE A 185 1.05 8.58 21.47
N VAL A 186 1.47 9.41 22.42
CA VAL A 186 1.48 10.87 22.26
C VAL A 186 2.91 11.37 22.24
N ILE A 187 3.28 12.08 21.17
CA ILE A 187 4.61 12.69 21.01
C ILE A 187 4.52 14.17 21.41
N LYS A 188 5.36 14.60 22.35
CA LYS A 188 5.45 15.99 22.81
C LYS A 188 6.91 16.46 22.75
N GLY A 189 7.27 17.18 21.69
CA GLY A 189 8.66 17.51 21.40
C GLY A 189 9.51 16.25 21.20
N ASP A 190 10.57 16.10 21.98
CA ASP A 190 11.45 14.93 22.03
C ASP A 190 10.90 13.79 22.90
N LYS A 191 9.85 14.04 23.68
CA LYS A 191 9.30 13.08 24.65
C LYS A 191 8.18 12.23 24.05
N ILE A 192 8.14 10.98 24.51
CA ILE A 192 7.09 10.02 24.20
C ILE A 192 6.26 9.81 25.46
N LEU A 193 4.96 10.08 25.36
CA LEU A 193 3.97 9.87 26.41
C LEU A 193 3.12 8.67 26.00
N SER A 194 3.25 7.56 26.72
CA SER A 194 2.52 6.33 26.48
C SER A 194 2.36 5.58 27.80
N LYS A 195 1.31 4.76 27.92
CA LYS A 195 1.05 3.98 29.14
C LYS A 195 2.10 2.89 29.37
N GLU A 196 2.55 2.28 28.29
CA GLU A 196 3.60 1.26 28.25
C GLU A 196 4.69 1.73 27.28
N PRO A 197 5.96 1.29 27.44
CA PRO A 197 7.04 1.60 26.51
C PRO A 197 6.68 1.32 25.05
N LEU A 198 7.48 1.85 24.13
CA LEU A 198 7.36 1.46 22.73
C LEU A 198 7.51 -0.06 22.58
N ARG A 199 6.68 -0.65 21.73
CA ARG A 199 6.73 -2.08 21.40
C ARG A 199 7.88 -2.39 20.46
N PHE A 200 8.30 -1.38 19.69
CA PHE A 200 9.45 -1.40 18.80
C PHE A 200 10.16 -0.04 18.86
N ASP A 201 11.48 -0.03 18.73
CA ASP A 201 12.24 1.23 18.66
C ASP A 201 11.79 2.09 17.46
N ASP A 202 11.32 1.45 16.39
CA ASP A 202 10.81 2.00 15.15
C ASP A 202 9.27 1.89 15.02
N GLU A 203 8.53 1.95 16.15
CA GLU A 203 7.07 1.75 16.18
C GLU A 203 6.28 2.75 15.31
N PHE A 204 6.75 4.01 15.16
CA PHE A 204 6.03 5.01 14.37
C PHE A 204 6.06 4.72 12.87
N VAL A 205 7.20 4.29 12.33
CA VAL A 205 7.29 3.91 10.90
C VAL A 205 6.58 2.58 10.64
N ARG A 206 6.62 1.63 11.57
CA ARG A 206 5.82 0.39 11.47
C ARG A 206 4.34 0.68 11.42
N HIS A 207 3.85 1.59 12.25
CA HIS A 207 2.45 2.01 12.21
C HIS A 207 2.09 2.70 10.89
N LYS A 208 2.98 3.54 10.35
CA LYS A 208 2.75 4.14 9.01
C LYS A 208 2.73 3.10 7.90
N ILE A 209 3.52 2.02 8.01
CA ILE A 209 3.45 0.90 7.08
C ILE A 209 2.12 0.14 7.26
N LEU A 210 1.67 -0.10 8.50
CA LEU A 210 0.35 -0.68 8.79
C LEU A 210 -0.77 0.13 8.14
N ASP A 211 -0.75 1.46 8.25
CA ASP A 211 -1.70 2.37 7.57
C ASP A 211 -1.67 2.17 6.05
N VAL A 212 -0.47 2.14 5.45
CA VAL A 212 -0.29 1.94 4.00
C VAL A 212 -0.85 0.59 3.54
N VAL A 213 -0.62 -0.49 4.31
CA VAL A 213 -1.19 -1.83 4.01
C VAL A 213 -2.72 -1.78 4.01
N GLY A 214 -3.31 -1.09 5.00
CA GLY A 214 -4.75 -0.91 5.09
C GLY A 214 -5.32 -0.10 3.93
N ASP A 215 -4.75 1.06 3.64
CA ASP A 215 -5.24 1.95 2.58
C ASP A 215 -5.07 1.35 1.18
N VAL A 216 -3.94 0.69 0.89
CA VAL A 216 -3.70 0.05 -0.41
C VAL A 216 -4.64 -1.15 -0.64
N SER A 217 -5.14 -1.78 0.42
CA SER A 217 -6.14 -2.85 0.30
C SER A 217 -7.46 -2.38 -0.33
N LEU A 218 -7.73 -1.06 -0.36
CA LEU A 218 -8.89 -0.47 -1.06
C LEU A 218 -8.84 -0.66 -2.59
N LEU A 219 -7.70 -1.14 -3.12
CA LEU A 219 -7.61 -1.66 -4.48
C LEU A 219 -8.55 -2.85 -4.72
N GLY A 220 -8.86 -3.61 -3.66
CA GLY A 220 -9.72 -4.78 -3.69
C GLY A 220 -9.04 -6.06 -4.20
N LYS A 221 -7.71 -6.03 -4.38
CA LYS A 221 -6.87 -7.21 -4.67
C LYS A 221 -5.52 -7.05 -3.98
N PRO A 222 -4.87 -8.15 -3.54
CA PRO A 222 -3.49 -8.13 -3.07
C PRO A 222 -2.54 -7.57 -4.14
N LEU A 223 -1.65 -6.66 -3.74
CA LEU A 223 -0.71 -5.98 -4.63
C LEU A 223 0.66 -6.67 -4.63
N LYS A 224 1.23 -6.92 -5.82
CA LYS A 224 2.65 -7.23 -5.99
C LYS A 224 3.38 -5.99 -6.53
N ALA A 225 4.06 -5.29 -5.62
CA ALA A 225 4.84 -4.09 -5.89
C ALA A 225 5.79 -3.78 -4.73
N HIS A 226 6.80 -2.97 -5.00
CA HIS A 226 7.61 -2.31 -3.99
C HIS A 226 7.16 -0.86 -3.83
N LEU A 227 6.59 -0.53 -2.68
CA LEU A 227 6.20 0.83 -2.34
C LEU A 227 7.35 1.54 -1.61
N ILE A 228 7.74 2.71 -2.09
CA ILE A 228 8.70 3.60 -1.47
C ILE A 228 7.93 4.83 -0.99
N CYS A 229 7.72 4.93 0.31
CA CYS A 229 6.89 5.94 0.96
C CYS A 229 7.76 6.94 1.73
N VAL A 230 7.60 8.22 1.46
CA VAL A 230 8.23 9.31 2.22
C VAL A 230 7.13 10.17 2.81
N ARG A 231 7.04 10.21 4.15
CA ARG A 231 6.01 10.93 4.90
C ARG A 231 4.58 10.55 4.47
N PRO A 232 4.23 9.24 4.44
CA PRO A 232 2.92 8.80 3.96
C PRO A 232 1.77 9.32 4.84
N GLY A 233 0.56 9.13 4.36
CA GLY A 233 -0.68 9.44 5.06
C GLY A 233 -1.89 9.14 4.20
N HIS A 234 -3.06 8.94 4.82
CA HIS A 234 -4.26 8.39 4.17
C HIS A 234 -4.63 9.06 2.85
N ALA A 235 -4.55 10.40 2.76
CA ALA A 235 -4.83 11.13 1.52
C ALA A 235 -3.90 10.72 0.37
N LEU A 236 -2.58 10.67 0.62
CA LEU A 236 -1.58 10.32 -0.40
C LEU A 236 -1.60 8.82 -0.71
N ASN A 237 -1.84 7.98 0.31
CA ASN A 237 -2.03 6.53 0.14
C ASN A 237 -3.24 6.24 -0.76
N SER A 238 -4.33 6.97 -0.56
CA SER A 238 -5.55 6.83 -1.36
C SER A 238 -5.35 7.35 -2.79
N GLU A 239 -4.63 8.46 -2.98
CA GLU A 239 -4.27 8.94 -4.32
C GLU A 239 -3.47 7.89 -5.10
N LEU A 240 -2.48 7.24 -4.45
CA LEU A 240 -1.74 6.14 -5.06
C LEU A 240 -2.67 4.98 -5.41
N THR A 241 -3.54 4.59 -4.49
CA THR A 241 -4.47 3.47 -4.67
C THR A 241 -5.46 3.73 -5.80
N ALA A 242 -5.90 4.98 -5.98
CA ALA A 242 -6.71 5.40 -7.11
C ALA A 242 -5.97 5.23 -8.44
N LYS A 243 -4.71 5.70 -8.53
CA LYS A 243 -3.88 5.50 -9.72
C LYS A 243 -3.61 4.03 -10.02
N LEU A 244 -3.41 3.20 -8.99
CA LEU A 244 -3.27 1.75 -9.15
C LEU A 244 -4.56 1.13 -9.68
N ALA A 245 -5.72 1.52 -9.17
CA ALA A 245 -7.02 1.06 -9.64
C ALA A 245 -7.30 1.46 -11.09
N GLU A 246 -6.99 2.71 -11.47
CA GLU A 246 -7.05 3.18 -12.85
C GLU A 246 -6.15 2.34 -13.75
N ARG A 247 -4.90 2.07 -13.34
CA ARG A 247 -3.96 1.25 -14.11
C ARG A 247 -4.38 -0.20 -14.22
N MET A 248 -5.03 -0.75 -13.19
CA MET A 248 -5.61 -2.10 -13.18
C MET A 248 -6.80 -2.23 -14.13
N ALA A 249 -7.59 -1.17 -14.31
CA ALA A 249 -8.73 -1.15 -15.23
C ALA A 249 -8.31 -1.02 -16.70
N LEU A 250 -7.10 -0.55 -16.99
CA LEU A 250 -6.60 -0.44 -18.36
C LEU A 250 -6.29 -1.84 -18.94
N PRO A 251 -6.56 -2.07 -20.24
CA PRO A 251 -6.18 -3.30 -20.89
C PRO A 251 -4.67 -3.46 -20.82
N VAL A 252 -4.22 -4.58 -20.25
CA VAL A 252 -2.80 -4.94 -20.22
C VAL A 252 -2.30 -4.86 -21.66
N LYS A 253 -1.44 -3.88 -21.96
CA LYS A 253 -0.66 -3.93 -23.18
C LYS A 253 0.12 -5.22 -23.07
N LYS A 254 -0.27 -6.24 -23.82
CA LYS A 254 0.56 -7.43 -23.98
C LYS A 254 1.92 -6.91 -24.40
N LYS A 255 2.89 -6.85 -23.49
CA LYS A 255 4.29 -6.96 -23.88
C LYS A 255 4.27 -8.23 -24.71
N ALA A 256 4.52 -8.07 -26.02
CA ALA A 256 4.69 -9.22 -26.88
C ALA A 256 5.58 -10.18 -26.08
N LYS A 257 5.12 -11.42 -25.88
CA LYS A 257 5.98 -12.43 -25.29
C LYS A 257 7.24 -12.39 -26.15
N SER A 258 8.30 -11.76 -25.66
CA SER A 258 9.62 -12.12 -26.11
C SER A 258 9.77 -13.51 -25.54
N ASP A 259 9.34 -14.50 -26.31
CA ASP A 259 9.93 -15.83 -26.22
C ASP A 259 11.42 -15.58 -26.03
N GLY A 260 12.02 -16.21 -25.01
CA GLY A 260 13.40 -16.01 -24.57
C GLY A 260 14.47 -16.37 -25.61
N ARG A 261 14.22 -16.14 -26.89
CA ARG A 261 15.21 -15.94 -27.93
C ARG A 261 15.33 -14.44 -28.11
N ALA A 262 16.43 -13.87 -27.61
CA ALA A 262 16.92 -12.60 -28.12
C ALA A 262 16.99 -12.73 -29.64
N VAL A 263 16.05 -12.11 -30.36
CA VAL A 263 16.23 -11.86 -31.77
C VAL A 263 17.38 -10.87 -31.81
N LYS A 264 18.58 -11.34 -32.14
CA LYS A 264 19.72 -10.45 -32.37
C LYS A 264 19.28 -9.50 -33.47
N ALA A 265 19.10 -8.23 -33.15
CA ALA A 265 18.91 -7.23 -34.18
C ALA A 265 20.25 -7.16 -34.94
N HIS A 266 20.27 -7.62 -36.19
CA HIS A 266 21.43 -7.49 -37.04
C HIS A 266 21.45 -6.09 -37.67
N VAL A 267 22.64 -5.59 -37.94
CA VAL A 267 22.81 -4.38 -38.78
C VAL A 267 22.43 -4.76 -40.20
N GLU A 268 21.50 -4.03 -40.79
CA GLU A 268 21.12 -4.29 -42.18
C GLU A 268 22.20 -3.78 -43.13
N SER A 269 22.37 -4.41 -44.31
CA SER A 269 23.45 -4.09 -45.25
C SER A 269 23.43 -2.64 -45.78
N HIS A 270 22.30 -1.96 -45.66
CA HIS A 270 22.16 -0.55 -46.06
C HIS A 270 22.39 0.43 -44.90
N GLU A 271 22.52 -0.04 -43.67
CA GLU A 271 22.79 0.79 -42.50
C GLU A 271 24.26 1.20 -42.47
N THR A 272 24.53 2.48 -42.78
CA THR A 272 25.89 3.04 -42.74
C THR A 272 26.18 3.77 -41.43
N LYS A 273 25.18 4.02 -40.59
CA LYS A 273 25.26 4.75 -39.31
C LYS A 273 24.24 4.21 -38.32
N LEU A 274 24.60 4.18 -37.03
CA LEU A 274 23.70 3.74 -35.95
C LEU A 274 23.62 4.81 -34.87
N ASP A 275 22.40 5.19 -34.46
CA ASP A 275 22.18 6.06 -33.30
C ASP A 275 22.12 5.26 -31.99
N VAL A 276 22.04 5.94 -30.85
CA VAL A 276 22.07 5.29 -29.53
C VAL A 276 20.97 4.24 -29.34
N ARG A 277 19.79 4.44 -29.93
CA ARG A 277 18.68 3.48 -29.83
C ARG A 277 19.02 2.22 -30.62
N ARG A 278 19.52 2.41 -31.85
CA ARG A 278 19.93 1.31 -32.70
C ARG A 278 21.15 0.55 -32.14
N VAL A 279 22.07 1.26 -31.49
CA VAL A 279 23.21 0.65 -30.79
C VAL A 279 22.76 -0.24 -29.63
N LEU A 280 21.79 0.22 -28.83
CA LEU A 280 21.20 -0.58 -27.75
C LEU A 280 20.55 -1.87 -28.30
N ASP A 281 19.86 -1.78 -29.43
CA ASP A 281 19.16 -2.94 -29.99
C ASP A 281 20.12 -4.00 -30.57
N VAL A 282 21.24 -3.56 -31.16
CA VAL A 282 22.15 -4.42 -31.94
C VAL A 282 23.32 -4.93 -31.12
N LEU A 283 23.96 -4.06 -30.34
CA LEU A 283 25.20 -4.42 -29.66
C LEU A 283 24.92 -5.15 -28.34
N PRO A 284 25.62 -6.26 -28.07
CA PRO A 284 25.48 -6.97 -26.82
C PRO A 284 25.98 -6.09 -25.68
N HIS A 285 25.09 -5.78 -24.74
CA HIS A 285 25.39 -4.93 -23.59
C HIS A 285 24.59 -5.39 -22.36
N ARG A 286 25.03 -4.96 -21.16
CA ARG A 286 24.25 -5.12 -19.92
C ARG A 286 23.90 -3.75 -19.39
N PHE A 287 22.64 -3.50 -19.12
CA PHE A 287 22.21 -2.27 -18.47
C PHE A 287 22.96 -2.10 -17.12
N PRO A 288 23.52 -0.90 -16.82
CA PRO A 288 23.44 0.36 -17.57
C PRO A 288 24.64 0.65 -18.50
N PHE A 289 25.50 -0.31 -18.78
CA PHE A 289 26.78 -0.10 -19.48
C PHE A 289 26.67 -0.28 -21.01
N VAL A 290 26.50 0.82 -21.72
CA VAL A 290 26.76 0.92 -23.17
C VAL A 290 27.82 1.99 -23.40
N MET A 291 28.99 1.59 -23.91
CA MET A 291 30.16 2.47 -24.08
C MET A 291 30.21 3.14 -25.46
N ILE A 292 29.15 2.99 -26.26
CA ILE A 292 29.04 3.49 -27.64
C ILE A 292 27.74 4.26 -27.75
N ASP A 293 27.82 5.57 -28.01
CA ASP A 293 26.63 6.41 -28.17
C ASP A 293 26.17 6.52 -29.63
N ARG A 294 27.08 6.30 -30.59
CA ARG A 294 26.78 6.38 -32.04
C ARG A 294 27.86 5.69 -32.87
N VAL A 295 27.46 5.07 -33.97
CA VAL A 295 28.35 4.63 -35.06
C VAL A 295 28.20 5.60 -36.25
N ILE A 296 29.31 6.20 -36.68
CA ILE A 296 29.34 7.26 -37.69
C ILE A 296 29.59 6.77 -39.13
N SER A 297 30.14 5.57 -39.28
CA SER A 297 30.35 4.88 -40.56
C SER A 297 30.55 3.38 -40.31
N ILE A 298 30.09 2.54 -41.24
CA ILE A 298 30.33 1.09 -41.29
C ILE A 298 30.89 0.78 -42.68
N GLU A 299 32.07 0.15 -42.76
CA GLU A 299 32.74 -0.18 -44.02
C GLU A 299 32.82 -1.70 -44.18
N GLY A 300 32.02 -2.27 -45.10
CA GLY A 300 32.03 -3.70 -45.46
C GLY A 300 30.63 -4.29 -45.72
N GLU A 301 30.50 -5.13 -46.75
CA GLU A 301 29.24 -5.82 -47.13
C GLU A 301 28.99 -7.15 -46.37
N GLU A 302 29.86 -7.54 -45.45
CA GLU A 302 29.71 -8.79 -44.70
C GLU A 302 28.98 -8.55 -43.37
N SER A 303 27.72 -8.97 -43.31
CA SER A 303 26.90 -8.97 -42.10
C SER A 303 27.52 -9.85 -40.99
N LEU A 304 27.75 -9.29 -39.81
CA LEU A 304 28.07 -10.00 -38.56
C LEU A 304 26.82 -10.45 -37.80
#